data_AF-A0AAW0FA64-F1
#
_entry.id   AF-A0AAW0FA64-F1
#
_cell.length_a   1.000
_cell.length_b   1.000
_cell.length_c   1.000
_cell.angle_alpha   90.00
_cell.angle_beta   90.00
_cell.angle_gamma   90.00
#
_symmetry.space_group_name_H-M   'P 1'
#
loop_
_entity.id
_entity.type
_entity.pdbx_description
1 polymer ?
#
loop_
_entity_poly.entity_id
_entity_poly.type
_entity_poly.pdbx_seq_one_letter_code
_entity_poly.pdbx_strand_id
1 'polypeptide(L)'
;MSLGPGYPTLDPEIAAIVASFPTPEHPPTIQESRASEPAYFTDVIKWQKENAPADSEYKVEDRMVPVDGVENLARCLIPTPSDGNSTQKYPMMIWFHGGGHCVGSINMDDHYLRQLCVKYRIVIR
;
A
#
# COMPACT_ATOMS: atom_id res chain seq x y z
N MET A 1 -3.75 28.54 3.71
CA MET A 1 -2.50 28.47 4.49
C MET A 1 -1.35 28.60 3.48
N SER A 2 -0.61 29.71 3.47
CA SER A 2 0.54 29.90 2.56
C SER A 2 1.81 29.68 3.35
N LEU A 3 2.61 28.67 2.99
CA LEU A 3 3.79 28.20 3.74
C LEU A 3 5.04 29.10 3.57
N GLY A 4 4.90 30.29 2.99
CA GLY A 4 6.00 31.23 2.75
C GLY A 4 6.59 31.13 1.34
N PRO A 5 7.45 32.11 0.95
CA PRO A 5 8.02 32.16 -0.40
C PRO A 5 8.98 30.98 -0.64
N GLY A 6 8.72 30.20 -1.69
CA GLY A 6 9.51 29.03 -2.08
C GLY A 6 8.84 27.68 -1.81
N TYR A 7 7.72 27.65 -1.09
CA TYR A 7 6.90 26.44 -1.03
C TYR A 7 6.11 26.27 -2.34
N PRO A 8 6.08 25.07 -2.92
CA PRO A 8 5.28 24.80 -4.10
C PRO A 8 3.80 25.07 -3.77
N THR A 9 3.13 25.83 -4.64
CA THR A 9 1.68 25.93 -4.61
C THR A 9 1.10 24.54 -4.82
N LEU A 10 0.16 24.15 -3.96
CA LEU A 10 -0.51 22.86 -4.09
C LEU A 10 -1.23 22.79 -5.44
N ASP A 11 -1.18 21.62 -6.08
CA ASP A 11 -1.95 21.35 -7.28
C ASP A 11 -3.44 21.64 -7.02
N PRO A 12 -4.17 22.33 -7.93
CA PRO A 12 -5.56 22.70 -7.70
C PRO A 12 -6.49 21.51 -7.43
N GLU A 13 -6.28 20.35 -8.05
CA GLU A 13 -7.08 19.16 -7.83
C GLU A 13 -6.84 18.59 -6.43
N ILE A 14 -5.58 18.54 -6.01
CA ILE A 14 -5.20 18.10 -4.66
C ILE A 14 -5.70 19.09 -3.60
N ALA A 15 -5.64 20.39 -3.89
CA ALA A 15 -6.13 21.43 -2.98
C ALA A 15 -7.64 21.31 -2.72
N ALA A 16 -8.43 20.98 -3.75
CA ALA A 16 -9.86 20.76 -3.61
C ALA A 16 -10.17 19.55 -2.71
N ILE A 17 -9.43 18.44 -2.87
CA ILE A 17 -9.60 17.24 -2.05
C ILE A 17 -9.22 17.52 -0.59
N VAL A 18 -8.05 18.13 -0.35
CA VAL A 18 -7.58 18.47 0.99
C VAL A 18 -8.56 19.39 1.71
N ALA A 19 -9.16 20.35 0.99
CA ALA A 19 -10.17 21.24 1.55
C ALA A 19 -11.49 20.53 1.94
N SER A 20 -11.76 19.34 1.39
CA SER A 20 -12.95 18.54 1.75
C SER A 20 -12.73 17.60 2.94
N PHE A 21 -11.50 17.46 3.43
CA PHE A 21 -11.23 16.58 4.56
C PHE A 21 -11.85 17.13 5.85
N PRO A 22 -12.45 16.26 6.68
CA PRO A 22 -12.98 16.68 7.96
C PRO A 22 -11.85 17.21 8.84
N THR A 23 -12.06 18.36 9.48
CA THR A 23 -11.14 18.87 10.49
C THR A 23 -11.42 18.15 11.80
N PRO A 24 -10.44 17.45 12.40
CA PRO A 24 -10.63 16.82 13.70
C PRO A 24 -10.94 17.86 14.78
N GLU A 25 -11.85 17.54 15.71
CA GLU A 25 -12.13 18.41 16.87
C GLU A 25 -10.93 18.51 17.81
N HIS A 26 -10.15 17.42 17.92
CA HIS A 26 -8.91 17.33 18.68
C HIS A 26 -7.83 16.59 17.89
N PRO A 27 -6.53 16.80 18.21
CA PRO A 27 -5.47 15.96 17.68
C PRO A 27 -5.72 14.49 18.07
N PRO A 28 -5.80 13.56 17.10
CA PRO A 28 -6.13 12.17 17.40
C PRO A 28 -5.01 11.50 18.18
N THR A 29 -5.39 10.59 19.08
CA THR A 29 -4.48 9.63 19.70
C THR A 29 -3.95 8.63 18.67
N ILE A 30 -2.90 7.88 19.03
CA ILE A 30 -2.37 6.80 18.18
C ILE A 30 -3.44 5.73 17.94
N GLN A 31 -4.24 5.38 18.95
CA GLN A 31 -5.31 4.39 18.79
C GLN A 31 -6.40 4.88 17.83
N GLU A 32 -6.84 6.14 17.94
CA GLU A 32 -7.82 6.72 17.02
C GLU A 32 -7.29 6.80 15.58
N SER A 33 -6.00 7.14 15.43
CA SER A 33 -5.35 7.16 14.11
C SER A 33 -5.30 5.78 13.47
N ARG A 34 -4.99 4.73 14.24
CA ARG A 34 -5.01 3.33 13.76
C ARG A 34 -6.42 2.87 13.39
N ALA A 35 -7.42 3.24 14.18
CA ALA A 35 -8.80 2.84 13.95
C ALA A 35 -9.42 3.53 12.73
N SER A 36 -9.01 4.77 12.45
CA SER A 36 -9.50 5.56 11.32
C SER A 36 -8.74 5.33 10.02
N GLU A 37 -7.55 4.71 10.07
CA GLU A 37 -6.70 4.45 8.89
C GLU A 37 -7.47 3.86 7.69
N PRO A 38 -8.26 2.76 7.84
CA PRO A 38 -8.96 2.17 6.70
C PRO A 38 -9.96 3.12 6.02
N ALA A 39 -10.53 4.08 6.77
CA ALA A 39 -11.49 5.03 6.24
C ALA A 39 -10.83 6.04 5.30
N TYR A 40 -9.59 6.49 5.59
CA TYR A 40 -8.88 7.44 4.72
C TYR A 40 -8.57 6.88 3.34
N PHE A 41 -8.40 5.56 3.24
CA PHE A 41 -8.03 4.90 2.00
C PHE A 41 -9.18 4.14 1.35
N THR A 42 -10.42 4.26 1.85
CA THR A 42 -11.54 3.44 1.36
C THR A 42 -11.77 3.60 -0.15
N ASP A 43 -11.80 4.83 -0.66
CA ASP A 43 -11.99 5.07 -2.09
C ASP A 43 -10.80 4.61 -2.93
N VAL A 44 -9.59 4.79 -2.41
CA VAL A 44 -8.35 4.33 -3.06
C VAL A 44 -8.34 2.80 -3.13
N ILE A 45 -8.63 2.11 -2.03
CA ILE A 45 -8.70 0.65 -1.95
C ILE A 45 -9.79 0.13 -2.88
N LYS A 46 -10.95 0.79 -2.92
CA LYS A 46 -12.03 0.43 -3.85
C LYS A 46 -11.56 0.53 -5.30
N TRP A 47 -10.97 1.66 -5.69
CA TRP A 47 -10.43 1.84 -7.03
C TRP A 47 -9.35 0.80 -7.36
N GLN A 48 -8.44 0.52 -6.43
CA GLN A 48 -7.39 -0.48 -6.63
C GLN A 48 -7.95 -1.89 -6.81
N LYS A 49 -9.03 -2.25 -6.09
CA LYS A 49 -9.74 -3.53 -6.23
C LYS A 49 -10.41 -3.66 -7.59
N GLU A 50 -11.08 -2.60 -8.05
CA GLU A 50 -11.73 -2.57 -9.37
C GLU A 50 -10.72 -2.70 -10.52
N ASN A 51 -9.47 -2.28 -10.29
CA ASN A 51 -8.37 -2.36 -11.25
C ASN A 51 -7.36 -3.47 -10.91
N ALA A 52 -7.73 -4.45 -10.07
CA ALA A 52 -6.84 -5.54 -9.71
C ALA A 52 -6.61 -6.48 -10.92
N PRO A 53 -5.40 -7.04 -11.08
CA PRO A 53 -5.17 -8.12 -12.03
C PRO A 53 -6.03 -9.34 -11.69
N ALA A 54 -6.23 -10.23 -12.66
CA ALA A 54 -6.94 -11.48 -12.38
C ALA A 54 -6.14 -12.34 -11.38
N ASP A 55 -6.83 -13.04 -10.48
CA ASP A 55 -6.20 -13.87 -9.44
C ASP A 55 -5.31 -14.99 -9.99
N SER A 56 -5.48 -15.37 -11.26
CA SER A 56 -4.62 -16.35 -11.94
C SER A 56 -3.25 -15.78 -12.36
N GLU A 57 -3.11 -14.45 -12.41
CA GLU A 57 -1.91 -13.77 -12.91
C GLU A 57 -0.79 -13.66 -11.86
N TYR A 58 -1.09 -13.97 -10.61
CA TYR A 58 -0.13 -13.95 -9.51
C TYR A 58 -0.50 -14.94 -8.41
N LYS A 59 0.41 -15.16 -7.47
CA LYS A 59 0.22 -15.93 -6.25
C LYS A 59 0.50 -15.05 -5.05
N VAL A 60 -0.25 -15.28 -3.98
CA VAL A 60 -0.04 -14.66 -2.68
C VAL A 60 0.49 -15.72 -1.73
N GLU A 61 1.61 -15.45 -1.07
CA GLU A 61 2.16 -16.30 -0.03
C GLU A 61 2.45 -15.47 1.21
N ASP A 62 1.72 -15.72 2.29
CA ASP A 62 1.97 -15.10 3.58
C ASP A 62 3.00 -15.93 4.36
N ARG A 63 4.00 -15.26 4.94
CA ARG A 63 5.11 -15.89 5.68
C ARG A 63 5.31 -15.19 7.01
N MET A 64 5.48 -15.97 8.07
CA MET A 64 5.92 -15.44 9.37
C MET A 64 7.45 -15.44 9.40
N VAL A 65 8.02 -14.28 9.73
CA VAL A 65 9.47 -14.04 9.80
C VAL A 65 9.82 -13.71 11.25
N PRO A 66 10.59 -14.55 11.95
CA PRO A 66 11.00 -14.28 13.31
C PRO A 66 12.02 -13.14 13.34
N VAL A 67 11.74 -12.11 14.13
CA VAL A 67 12.67 -11.00 14.42
C VAL A 67 12.64 -10.79 15.93
N ASP A 68 13.80 -10.90 16.58
CA ASP A 68 13.95 -10.72 18.03
C ASP A 68 12.95 -11.53 18.88
N GLY A 69 12.61 -12.74 18.42
CA GLY A 69 11.67 -13.63 19.10
C GLY A 69 10.20 -13.31 18.87
N VAL A 70 9.88 -12.37 17.98
CA VAL A 70 8.51 -12.02 17.56
C VAL A 70 8.31 -12.42 16.11
N GLU A 71 7.19 -13.08 15.82
CA GLU A 71 6.80 -13.47 14.47
C GLU A 71 6.18 -12.27 13.73
N ASN A 72 6.77 -11.88 12.60
CA ASN A 72 6.30 -10.77 11.78
C ASN A 72 5.71 -11.29 10.48
N LEU A 73 4.51 -10.86 10.14
CA LEU A 73 3.85 -11.28 8.90
C LEU A 73 4.40 -10.50 7.70
N ALA A 74 4.97 -11.21 6.73
CA ALA A 74 5.38 -10.69 5.44
C ALA A 74 4.53 -11.33 4.33
N ARG A 75 3.96 -10.50 3.45
CA ARG A 75 3.20 -10.96 2.29
C ARG A 75 4.07 -10.96 1.04
N CYS A 76 4.15 -12.10 0.40
CA CYS A 76 4.89 -12.27 -0.84
C CYS A 76 3.92 -12.31 -2.03
N LEU A 77 4.17 -11.50 -3.05
CA LEU A 77 3.44 -11.55 -4.32
C LEU A 77 4.36 -12.07 -5.41
N ILE A 78 3.92 -13.11 -6.12
CA ILE A 78 4.74 -13.79 -7.13
C ILE A 78 3.95 -13.84 -8.43
N PRO A 79 4.46 -13.29 -9.55
CA PRO A 79 3.68 -13.24 -10.77
C PRO A 79 3.70 -14.61 -11.46
N THR A 80 2.59 -15.02 -12.06
CA THR A 80 2.47 -16.34 -12.70
C THR A 80 3.34 -16.41 -13.97
N PRO A 81 4.12 -17.48 -14.21
CA PRO A 81 4.92 -17.62 -15.43
C PRO A 81 4.08 -17.53 -16.71
N SER A 82 4.58 -16.81 -17.72
CA SER A 82 3.85 -16.56 -18.98
C SER A 82 3.85 -17.76 -19.93
N ASP A 83 4.83 -18.65 -19.76
CA ASP A 83 5.17 -19.78 -20.63
C ASP A 83 5.06 -21.13 -19.90
N GLY A 84 4.48 -21.14 -18.70
CA GLY A 84 4.43 -22.33 -17.85
C GLY A 84 5.78 -22.75 -17.25
N ASN A 85 6.84 -21.97 -17.47
CA ASN A 85 8.15 -22.26 -16.91
C ASN A 85 8.20 -21.88 -15.41
N SER A 86 8.00 -22.87 -14.55
CA SER A 86 8.03 -22.70 -13.09
C SER A 86 9.40 -22.30 -12.52
N THR A 87 10.45 -22.29 -13.35
CA THR A 87 11.82 -21.91 -12.95
C THR A 87 12.22 -20.49 -13.32
N GLN A 88 11.31 -19.73 -13.98
CA GLN A 88 11.55 -18.34 -14.35
C GLN A 88 11.85 -17.50 -13.11
N LYS A 89 12.95 -16.74 -13.17
CA LYS A 89 13.34 -15.79 -12.12
C LYS A 89 12.91 -14.38 -12.49
N TYR A 90 12.57 -13.60 -11.48
CA TYR A 90 12.13 -12.21 -11.59
C TYR A 90 12.97 -11.33 -10.64
N PRO A 91 13.12 -10.04 -10.94
CA PRO A 91 13.63 -9.08 -9.96
C PRO A 91 12.78 -9.07 -8.70
N MET A 92 13.40 -8.82 -7.55
CA MET A 92 12.74 -8.73 -6.25
C MET A 92 12.65 -7.27 -5.81
N MET A 93 11.47 -6.88 -5.33
CA MET A 93 11.24 -5.63 -4.62
C MET A 93 10.87 -5.97 -3.17
N ILE A 94 11.55 -5.34 -2.22
CA ILE A 94 11.15 -5.37 -0.81
C ILE A 94 10.34 -4.10 -0.55
N TRP A 95 9.12 -4.25 -0.04
CA TRP A 95 8.22 -3.11 0.21
C TRP A 95 7.87 -2.98 1.69
N PHE A 96 8.02 -1.77 2.22
CA PHE A 96 7.56 -1.39 3.55
C PHE A 96 6.47 -0.33 3.40
N HIS A 97 5.32 -0.54 4.02
CA HIS A 97 4.23 0.42 3.97
C HIS A 97 4.59 1.73 4.69
N GLY A 98 3.87 2.80 4.38
CA GLY A 98 3.99 4.10 5.04
C GLY A 98 3.39 4.11 6.46
N GLY A 99 2.95 5.28 6.93
CA GLY A 99 2.19 5.37 8.19
C GLY A 99 3.01 5.79 9.43
N GLY A 100 4.15 6.47 9.23
CA GLY A 100 4.84 7.18 10.30
C GLY A 100 5.26 6.31 11.49
N HIS A 101 5.53 5.03 11.25
CA HIS A 101 5.88 4.02 12.26
C HIS A 101 4.78 3.73 13.31
N CYS A 102 3.56 4.25 13.12
CA CYS A 102 2.49 4.08 14.10
C CYS A 102 1.19 3.54 13.50
N VAL A 103 0.96 3.66 12.19
CA VAL A 103 -0.22 3.14 11.48
C VAL A 103 0.18 2.30 10.26
N GLY A 104 -0.77 1.52 9.74
CA GLY A 104 -0.61 0.71 8.54
C GLY A 104 -0.54 -0.79 8.80
N SER A 105 -0.70 -1.55 7.73
CA SER A 105 -0.64 -3.00 7.70
C SER A 105 -0.30 -3.49 6.30
N ILE A 106 -0.08 -4.80 6.14
CA ILE A 106 0.12 -5.45 4.84
C ILE A 106 -1.01 -5.20 3.83
N ASN A 107 -2.18 -4.74 4.27
CA ASN A 107 -3.34 -4.50 3.42
C ASN A 107 -3.36 -3.10 2.79
N MET A 108 -2.57 -2.14 3.29
CA MET A 108 -2.62 -0.74 2.87
C MET A 108 -2.30 -0.56 1.38
N ASP A 109 -1.26 -1.26 0.90
CA ASP A 109 -0.80 -1.18 -0.48
C ASP A 109 -1.10 -2.45 -1.29
N ASP A 110 -1.78 -3.45 -0.71
CA ASP A 110 -1.86 -4.83 -1.24
C ASP A 110 -2.34 -4.89 -2.70
N HIS A 111 -3.44 -4.20 -3.02
CA HIS A 111 -3.98 -4.21 -4.38
C HIS A 111 -3.09 -3.47 -5.38
N TYR A 112 -2.45 -2.38 -4.97
CA TYR A 112 -1.47 -1.69 -5.80
C TYR A 112 -0.23 -2.55 -6.06
N LEU A 113 0.28 -3.23 -5.03
CA LEU A 113 1.43 -4.14 -5.16
C LEU A 113 1.09 -5.33 -6.07
N ARG A 114 -0.14 -5.86 -6.04
CA ARG A 114 -0.59 -6.88 -7.02
C ARG A 114 -0.48 -6.37 -8.46
N GLN A 115 -0.92 -5.14 -8.72
CA GLN A 115 -0.78 -4.53 -10.05
C GLN A 115 0.69 -4.42 -10.47
N LEU A 116 1.58 -3.96 -9.58
CA LEU A 116 3.02 -3.86 -9.87
C LEU A 116 3.65 -5.23 -10.15
N CYS A 117 3.31 -6.22 -9.33
CA CYS A 117 3.76 -7.61 -9.45
C CYS A 117 3.50 -8.17 -10.86
N VAL A 118 2.25 -8.04 -11.32
CA VAL A 118 1.85 -8.53 -12.65
C VAL A 118 2.44 -7.67 -13.77
N LYS A 119 2.25 -6.34 -13.69
CA LYS A 119 2.63 -5.40 -14.76
C LYS A 119 4.13 -5.41 -15.05
N TYR A 120 4.95 -5.42 -14.01
CA TYR A 120 6.41 -5.33 -14.15
C TYR A 120 7.12 -6.67 -14.01
N ARG A 121 6.38 -7.76 -13.76
CA ARG A 121 6.93 -9.10 -13.58
C ARG A 121 8.02 -9.09 -12.49
N ILE A 122 7.65 -8.58 -11.32
CA ILE A 122 8.52 -8.49 -10.14
C ILE A 122 7.93 -9.30 -9.00
N VAL A 123 8.79 -9.94 -8.21
CA VAL A 123 8.38 -10.57 -6.95
C VAL A 123 8.41 -9.51 -5.86
N ILE A 124 7.34 -9.41 -5.09
CA ILE A 124 7.24 -8.48 -3.95
C ILE A 124 7.39 -9.27 -2.67
N ARG A 125 8.17 -8.73 -1.73
CA ARG A 125 8.50 -9.31 -0.43
C ARG A 125 8.41 -8.29 0.68
#